data_AF-A0A433IKJ6-F1
#
_entry.id   AF-A0A433IKJ6-F1
#
_cell.length_a   1.000
_cell.length_b   1.000
_cell.length_c   1.000
_cell.angle_alpha   90.00
_cell.angle_beta   90.00
_cell.angle_gamma   90.00
#
_symmetry.space_group_name_H-M   'P 1'
#
loop_
_entity.id
_entity.type
_entity.pdbx_description
1 polymer ?
#
loop_
_entity_poly.entity_id
_entity_poly.type
_entity_poly.pdbx_seq_one_letter_code
_entity_poly.pdbx_strand_id
1 'polypeptide(L)'
;GVHTAGIPDPCAPDGAAALVRLTGGVVSHVSAALWHGLPLPPRLARPAGLHLTFDRSARTHRTDLDGVVSHRVRLPSDHVLELPDGQRVTTAARTWFDLAGMLRPHEVDWLIADGDHLVRPPWTPTGRADPVATVSELSEVLARCRGRPGVRLARAALAEVRVGADSPPETFLRLALIRAGLPEPELQVAVDPADPASPVVDLGYRGARLALQYDGAGHRTAQQQARDARRDAYCLEREWTTLRCTWEDQRAGFGRIVGLVRRRLARTR
;
A
#
# COMPACT_ATOMS: atom_id res chain seq x y z
N GLY A 1 -29.68 34.56 -15.18
CA GLY A 1 -28.29 34.12 -15.00
C GLY A 1 -28.20 33.46 -13.66
N VAL A 2 -27.95 32.15 -13.61
CA VAL A 2 -27.88 31.42 -12.35
C VAL A 2 -26.49 31.67 -11.75
N HIS A 3 -26.47 32.24 -10.55
CA HIS A 3 -25.27 32.45 -9.76
C HIS A 3 -24.52 31.12 -9.58
N THR A 4 -23.30 31.06 -10.11
CA THR A 4 -22.30 30.04 -9.76
C THR A 4 -21.89 30.25 -8.31
N ALA A 5 -22.62 29.60 -7.38
CA ALA A 5 -22.08 29.31 -6.05
C ALA A 5 -20.80 28.49 -6.24
N GLY A 6 -19.71 28.92 -5.60
CA GLY A 6 -18.39 28.32 -5.78
C GLY A 6 -18.43 26.80 -5.56
N ILE A 7 -17.88 26.05 -6.51
CA ILE A 7 -17.71 24.60 -6.38
C ILE A 7 -16.85 24.38 -5.11
N PRO A 8 -17.35 23.63 -4.11
CA PRO A 8 -16.57 23.36 -2.91
C PRO A 8 -15.32 22.56 -3.30
N ASP A 9 -14.20 22.80 -2.61
CA ASP A 9 -12.93 22.15 -2.93
C ASP A 9 -13.14 20.62 -3.02
N PRO A 10 -13.03 20.03 -4.22
CA PRO A 10 -13.33 18.62 -4.45
C PRO A 10 -12.36 17.69 -3.71
N CYS A 11 -11.21 18.20 -3.26
CA CYS A 11 -10.24 17.48 -2.45
C CYS A 11 -10.47 17.64 -0.94
N ALA A 12 -11.29 18.59 -0.50
CA ALA A 12 -11.69 18.72 0.89
C ALA A 12 -12.81 17.71 1.23
N PRO A 13 -12.84 17.13 2.44
CA PRO A 13 -13.84 16.12 2.82
C PRO A 13 -15.29 16.58 2.60
N ASP A 14 -15.59 17.84 2.96
CA ASP A 14 -16.94 18.41 2.83
C ASP A 14 -17.35 18.66 1.36
N GLY A 15 -16.39 19.02 0.51
CA GLY A 15 -16.62 19.22 -0.93
C GLY A 15 -16.80 17.91 -1.68
N ALA A 16 -16.03 16.89 -1.33
CA ALA A 16 -16.21 15.54 -1.86
C ALA A 16 -17.60 14.98 -1.51
N ALA A 17 -18.05 15.14 -0.26
CA ALA A 17 -19.37 14.70 0.17
C ALA A 17 -20.52 15.40 -0.59
N ALA A 18 -20.39 16.71 -0.82
CA ALA A 18 -21.37 17.48 -1.59
C ALA A 18 -21.46 17.00 -3.05
N LEU A 19 -20.31 16.78 -3.69
CA LEU A 19 -20.25 16.31 -5.09
C LEU A 19 -20.77 14.88 -5.25
N VAL A 20 -20.49 13.99 -4.30
CA VAL A 20 -21.02 12.61 -4.28
C VAL A 20 -22.54 12.63 -4.20
N ARG A 21 -23.13 13.43 -3.30
CA ARG A 21 -24.58 13.56 -3.15
C ARG A 21 -25.25 14.15 -4.39
N LEU A 22 -24.64 15.19 -4.98
CA LEU A 22 -25.18 15.86 -6.16
C LEU A 22 -25.19 14.94 -7.39
N THR A 23 -24.13 14.16 -7.57
CA THR A 23 -23.90 13.39 -8.81
C THR A 23 -24.40 11.95 -8.72
N GLY A 24 -24.58 11.42 -7.50
CA GLY A 24 -24.81 10.00 -7.30
C GLY A 24 -23.64 9.13 -7.78
N GLY A 25 -22.42 9.68 -7.82
CA GLY A 25 -21.19 8.94 -8.09
C GLY A 25 -20.73 8.10 -6.89
N VAL A 26 -19.76 7.22 -7.14
CA VAL A 26 -19.02 6.47 -6.10
C VAL A 26 -17.56 6.92 -6.14
N VAL A 27 -17.00 7.34 -5.01
CA VAL A 27 -15.59 7.73 -4.90
C VAL A 27 -14.70 6.53 -5.22
N SER A 28 -13.70 6.72 -6.07
CA SER A 28 -12.94 5.62 -6.66
C SER A 28 -11.49 6.03 -6.98
N HIS A 29 -10.69 5.08 -7.48
CA HIS A 29 -9.33 5.31 -7.94
C HIS A 29 -8.47 6.06 -6.90
N VAL A 30 -7.75 7.12 -7.29
CA VAL A 30 -6.85 7.87 -6.41
C VAL A 30 -7.57 8.51 -5.22
N SER A 31 -8.79 9.02 -5.41
CA SER A 31 -9.55 9.62 -4.31
C SER A 31 -9.96 8.57 -3.27
N ALA A 32 -10.43 7.40 -3.71
CA ALA A 32 -10.70 6.30 -2.79
C ALA A 32 -9.42 5.75 -2.15
N ALA A 33 -8.31 5.73 -2.89
CA ALA A 33 -7.02 5.28 -2.38
C ALA A 33 -6.54 6.14 -1.20
N LEU A 34 -6.69 7.47 -1.31
CA LEU A 34 -6.39 8.39 -0.22
C LEU A 34 -7.29 8.15 1.00
N TRP A 35 -8.58 7.86 0.81
CA TRP A 35 -9.50 7.55 1.91
C TRP A 35 -9.19 6.22 2.59
N HIS A 36 -8.73 5.23 1.83
CA HIS A 36 -8.26 3.94 2.35
C HIS A 36 -6.84 3.99 2.92
N GLY A 37 -6.14 5.12 2.82
CA GLY A 37 -4.75 5.26 3.28
C GLY A 37 -3.71 4.52 2.43
N LEU A 38 -4.03 4.23 1.17
CA LEU A 38 -3.14 3.50 0.26
C LEU A 38 -1.90 4.33 -0.13
N PRO A 39 -0.70 3.71 -0.18
CA PRO A 39 0.53 4.38 -0.59
C PRO A 39 0.57 4.67 -2.10
N LEU A 40 0.56 5.95 -2.48
CA LEU A 40 0.56 6.36 -3.89
C LEU A 40 1.94 6.82 -4.39
N PRO A 41 2.29 6.58 -5.67
CA PRO A 41 3.45 7.22 -6.27
C PRO A 41 3.30 8.75 -6.24
N PRO A 42 4.39 9.52 -6.17
CA PRO A 42 4.34 10.99 -6.03
C PRO A 42 3.46 11.70 -7.07
N ARG A 43 3.39 11.16 -8.30
CA ARG A 43 2.55 11.68 -9.39
C ARG A 43 1.05 11.60 -9.08
N LEU A 44 0.61 10.59 -8.32
CA LEU A 44 -0.79 10.36 -7.98
C LEU A 44 -1.14 10.83 -6.57
N ALA A 45 -0.15 11.08 -5.70
CA ALA A 45 -0.38 11.50 -4.31
C ALA A 45 -1.08 12.86 -4.16
N ARG A 46 -1.17 13.66 -5.24
CA ARG A 46 -1.91 14.93 -5.27
C ARG A 46 -2.80 14.96 -6.52
N PRO A 47 -4.01 14.37 -6.45
CA PRO A 47 -4.91 14.34 -7.60
C PRO A 47 -5.36 15.75 -7.98
N ALA A 48 -5.55 15.99 -9.28
CA ALA A 48 -6.04 17.26 -9.80
C ALA A 48 -7.57 17.44 -9.63
N GLY A 49 -8.27 16.41 -9.15
CA GLY A 49 -9.72 16.44 -8.95
C GLY A 49 -10.23 15.17 -8.26
N LEU A 50 -11.52 15.16 -7.92
CA LEU A 50 -12.20 14.04 -7.27
C LEU A 50 -12.55 12.95 -8.29
N HIS A 51 -12.05 11.73 -8.09
CA HIS A 51 -12.34 10.59 -8.95
C HIS A 51 -13.66 9.93 -8.58
N LEU A 52 -14.66 10.06 -9.47
CA LEU A 52 -15.97 9.45 -9.30
C LEU A 52 -16.21 8.39 -10.38
N THR A 53 -16.64 7.20 -9.97
CA THR A 53 -17.13 6.15 -10.86
C THR A 53 -18.65 6.16 -10.88
N PHE A 54 -19.21 6.19 -12.10
CA PHE A 54 -20.63 6.05 -12.35
C PHE A 54 -20.91 4.66 -12.92
N ASP A 55 -21.81 3.91 -12.29
CA ASP A 55 -22.16 2.57 -12.75
C ASP A 55 -22.85 2.64 -14.12
N ARG A 56 -22.31 1.91 -15.10
CA ARG A 56 -22.85 1.89 -16.47
C ARG A 56 -24.27 1.32 -16.53
N SER A 57 -24.66 0.46 -15.60
CA SER A 57 -26.03 -0.10 -15.52
C SER A 57 -27.05 0.88 -14.96
N ALA A 58 -26.61 1.89 -14.21
CA ALA A 58 -27.50 2.89 -13.63
C ALA A 58 -27.79 4.01 -14.66
N ARG A 59 -28.93 4.69 -14.48
CA ARG A 59 -29.30 5.89 -15.25
C ARG A 59 -28.50 7.13 -14.82
N THR A 60 -27.45 6.98 -14.00
CA THR A 60 -26.58 8.07 -13.59
C THR A 60 -25.76 8.56 -14.77
N HIS A 61 -25.87 9.86 -15.04
CA HIS A 61 -25.15 10.51 -16.12
C HIS A 61 -23.73 10.88 -15.65
N ARG A 62 -22.74 10.75 -16.54
CA ARG A 62 -21.40 11.32 -16.29
C ARG A 62 -21.59 12.81 -16.03
N THR A 63 -20.80 13.34 -15.09
CA THR A 63 -20.76 14.78 -14.84
C THR A 63 -19.54 15.40 -15.53
N ASP A 64 -19.72 16.62 -16.02
CA ASP A 64 -18.71 17.53 -16.55
C ASP A 64 -18.34 18.65 -15.56
N LEU A 65 -18.71 18.47 -14.28
CA LEU A 65 -18.36 19.40 -13.22
C LEU A 65 -16.84 19.57 -13.11
N ASP A 66 -16.42 20.83 -13.00
CA ASP A 66 -15.02 21.17 -12.83
C ASP A 66 -14.47 20.54 -11.54
N GLY A 67 -13.22 20.08 -11.61
CA GLY A 67 -12.59 19.35 -10.52
C GLY A 67 -13.09 17.91 -10.29
N VAL A 68 -13.93 17.34 -11.17
CA VAL A 68 -14.33 15.93 -11.12
C VAL A 68 -13.73 15.12 -12.26
N VAL A 69 -13.08 14.00 -11.92
CA VAL A 69 -12.61 13.00 -12.89
C VAL A 69 -13.63 11.86 -12.98
N SER A 70 -14.45 11.89 -14.03
CA SER A 70 -15.56 10.95 -14.24
C SER A 70 -15.14 9.66 -14.96
N HIS A 71 -15.28 8.53 -14.27
CA HIS A 71 -15.10 7.16 -14.78
C HIS A 71 -16.46 6.50 -15.03
N ARG A 72 -16.56 5.64 -16.05
CA ARG A 72 -17.81 4.90 -16.34
C ARG A 72 -17.54 3.44 -16.59
N VAL A 73 -17.95 2.60 -15.65
CA VAL A 73 -17.67 1.15 -15.66
C VAL A 73 -18.83 0.40 -15.04
N ARG A 74 -18.96 -0.91 -15.27
CA ARG A 74 -19.88 -1.72 -14.46
C ARG A 74 -19.34 -1.81 -13.04
N LEU A 75 -20.11 -1.34 -12.06
CA LEU A 75 -19.74 -1.34 -10.66
C LEU A 75 -20.76 -2.15 -9.84
N PRO A 76 -20.49 -3.44 -9.60
CA PRO A 76 -21.30 -4.26 -8.70
C PRO A 76 -21.43 -3.63 -7.30
N SER A 77 -22.58 -3.83 -6.65
CA SER A 77 -22.87 -3.25 -5.33
C SER A 77 -21.91 -3.72 -4.24
N ASP A 78 -21.45 -4.97 -4.32
CA ASP A 78 -20.46 -5.55 -3.40
C ASP A 78 -19.02 -5.02 -3.62
N HIS A 79 -18.81 -4.17 -4.62
CA HIS A 79 -17.58 -3.39 -4.79
C HIS A 79 -17.71 -1.96 -4.24
N VAL A 80 -18.81 -1.65 -3.54
CA VAL A 80 -19.10 -0.33 -2.97
C VAL A 80 -19.32 -0.46 -1.47
N LEU A 81 -18.73 0.45 -0.72
CA LEU A 81 -18.96 0.67 0.71
C LEU A 81 -19.80 1.93 0.88
N GLU A 82 -20.83 1.84 1.72
CA GLU A 82 -21.58 3.00 2.19
C GLU A 82 -21.01 3.44 3.53
N LEU A 83 -20.62 4.71 3.61
CA LEU A 83 -20.10 5.32 4.82
C LEU A 83 -21.27 5.89 5.67
N PRO A 84 -21.08 6.04 7.00
CA PRO A 84 -22.15 6.51 7.89
C PRO A 84 -22.76 7.86 7.54
N ASP A 85 -22.03 8.71 6.83
CA ASP A 85 -22.46 10.04 6.36
C ASP A 85 -23.15 10.01 4.98
N GLY A 86 -23.48 8.81 4.48
CA GLY A 86 -24.15 8.57 3.21
C GLY A 86 -23.23 8.66 1.99
N GLN A 87 -21.93 8.87 2.18
CA GLN A 87 -20.96 8.82 1.08
C GLN A 87 -20.74 7.38 0.62
N ARG A 88 -20.42 7.21 -0.67
CA ARG A 88 -20.14 5.90 -1.26
C ARG A 88 -18.73 5.87 -1.84
N VAL A 89 -17.99 4.83 -1.52
CA VAL A 89 -16.60 4.63 -1.96
C VAL A 89 -16.40 3.20 -2.46
N THR A 90 -15.52 2.97 -3.42
CA THR A 90 -15.16 1.60 -3.81
C THR A 90 -14.51 0.86 -2.64
N THR A 91 -14.73 -0.45 -2.52
CA THR A 91 -14.01 -1.28 -1.53
C THR A 91 -12.50 -1.15 -1.73
N ALA A 92 -11.71 -1.42 -0.69
CA ALA A 92 -10.26 -1.31 -0.78
C ALA A 92 -9.67 -2.22 -1.88
N ALA A 93 -10.13 -3.47 -1.97
CA ALA A 93 -9.76 -4.41 -3.03
C ALA A 93 -10.14 -3.90 -4.43
N ARG A 94 -11.33 -3.30 -4.57
CA ARG A 94 -11.74 -2.68 -5.84
C ARG A 94 -10.88 -1.47 -6.19
N THR A 95 -10.57 -0.64 -5.21
CA THR A 95 -9.74 0.55 -5.37
C THR A 95 -8.34 0.18 -5.85
N TRP A 96 -7.73 -0.85 -5.25
CA TRP A 96 -6.45 -1.41 -5.69
C TRP A 96 -6.48 -1.81 -7.18
N PHE A 97 -7.53 -2.50 -7.64
CA PHE A 97 -7.68 -2.81 -9.05
C PHE A 97 -7.83 -1.55 -9.93
N ASP A 98 -8.63 -0.57 -9.50
CA ASP A 98 -8.83 0.67 -10.25
C ASP A 98 -7.51 1.47 -10.39
N LEU A 99 -6.64 1.44 -9.38
CA LEU A 99 -5.29 2.03 -9.44
C LEU A 99 -4.40 1.35 -10.50
N ALA A 100 -4.56 0.04 -10.72
CA ALA A 100 -3.81 -0.68 -11.76
C ALA A 100 -4.05 -0.11 -13.17
N GLY A 101 -5.21 0.51 -13.41
CA GLY A 101 -5.53 1.20 -14.66
C GLY A 101 -4.89 2.59 -14.80
N MET A 102 -4.33 3.15 -13.72
CA MET A 102 -3.73 4.49 -13.67
C MET A 102 -2.20 4.49 -13.57
N LEU A 103 -1.62 3.35 -13.19
CA LEU A 103 -0.20 3.16 -13.04
C LEU A 103 0.46 2.81 -14.37
N ARG A 104 1.68 3.30 -14.55
CA ARG A 104 2.54 2.92 -15.68
C ARG A 104 3.19 1.57 -15.39
N PRO A 105 3.61 0.78 -16.40
CA PRO A 105 4.23 -0.53 -16.17
C PRO A 105 5.42 -0.51 -15.21
N HIS A 106 6.25 0.54 -15.25
CA HIS A 106 7.39 0.70 -14.35
C HIS A 106 7.02 1.15 -12.92
N GLU A 107 5.74 1.43 -12.66
CA GLU A 107 5.21 1.78 -11.33
C GLU A 107 4.54 0.56 -10.66
N VAL A 108 4.71 -0.66 -11.18
CA VAL A 108 4.10 -1.89 -10.62
C VAL A 108 4.42 -2.10 -9.14
N ASP A 109 5.61 -1.69 -8.69
CA ASP A 109 6.03 -1.81 -7.30
C ASP A 109 5.09 -1.08 -6.34
N TRP A 110 4.55 0.07 -6.76
CA TRP A 110 3.54 0.79 -5.96
C TRP A 110 2.25 -0.01 -5.85
N LEU A 111 1.83 -0.71 -6.90
CA LEU A 111 0.65 -1.57 -6.84
C LEU A 111 0.89 -2.81 -5.96
N ILE A 112 2.12 -3.32 -5.92
CA ILE A 112 2.51 -4.39 -4.99
C ILE A 112 2.48 -3.84 -3.56
N ALA A 113 3.03 -2.64 -3.31
CA ALA A 113 3.00 -2.00 -2.01
C ALA A 113 1.58 -1.67 -1.53
N ASP A 114 0.68 -1.25 -2.42
CA ASP A 114 -0.75 -1.10 -2.13
C ASP A 114 -1.36 -2.44 -1.71
N GLY A 115 -1.07 -3.51 -2.46
CA GLY A 115 -1.56 -4.86 -2.15
C GLY A 115 -1.06 -5.36 -0.79
N ASP A 116 0.25 -5.24 -0.53
CA ASP A 116 0.87 -5.56 0.76
C ASP A 116 0.24 -4.76 1.90
N HIS A 117 -0.03 -3.46 1.68
CA HIS A 117 -0.68 -2.58 2.65
C HIS A 117 -2.10 -3.02 3.01
N LEU A 118 -2.85 -3.57 2.04
CA LEU A 118 -4.21 -4.05 2.29
C LEU A 118 -4.23 -5.38 3.03
N VAL A 119 -3.32 -6.29 2.71
CA VAL A 119 -3.32 -7.66 3.23
C VAL A 119 -2.53 -7.85 4.52
N ARG A 120 -1.72 -6.85 4.92
CA ARG A 120 -1.05 -6.86 6.21
C ARG A 120 -2.06 -6.64 7.36
N PRO A 121 -1.92 -7.32 8.49
CA PRO A 121 -2.57 -6.93 9.74
C PRO A 121 -1.93 -5.63 10.27
N PRO A 122 -2.62 -4.48 10.34
CA PRO A 122 -1.97 -3.24 10.76
C PRO A 122 -1.73 -3.19 12.27
N TRP A 123 -0.68 -2.50 12.69
CA TRP A 123 -0.45 -2.19 14.10
C TRP A 123 -1.46 -1.15 14.62
N THR A 124 -2.02 -1.43 15.79
CA THR A 124 -2.85 -0.53 16.59
C THR A 124 -2.30 -0.46 18.02
N PRO A 125 -2.76 0.49 18.85
CA PRO A 125 -2.37 0.55 20.26
C PRO A 125 -2.66 -0.72 21.06
N THR A 126 -3.62 -1.53 20.63
CA THR A 126 -4.05 -2.77 21.31
C THR A 126 -3.48 -4.04 20.67
N GLY A 127 -2.73 -3.94 19.57
CA GLY A 127 -2.12 -5.08 18.89
C GLY A 127 -2.27 -5.02 17.38
N ARG A 128 -2.13 -6.17 16.70
CA ARG A 128 -2.42 -6.29 15.26
C ARG A 128 -3.93 -6.37 15.07
N ALA A 129 -4.50 -5.49 14.25
CA ALA A 129 -5.89 -5.59 13.82
C ALA A 129 -6.03 -6.46 12.58
N ASP A 130 -7.27 -6.75 12.19
CA ASP A 130 -7.56 -7.48 10.96
C ASP A 130 -7.09 -6.71 9.72
N PRO A 131 -6.63 -7.41 8.67
CA PRO A 131 -6.25 -6.77 7.41
C PRO A 131 -7.46 -6.10 6.76
N VAL A 132 -7.20 -5.02 6.01
CA VAL A 132 -8.25 -4.26 5.31
C VAL A 132 -8.87 -5.07 4.18
N ALA A 133 -8.08 -5.94 3.55
CA ALA A 133 -8.54 -6.93 2.59
C ALA A 133 -7.65 -8.18 2.64
N THR A 134 -8.09 -9.27 2.04
CA THR A 134 -7.31 -10.51 1.90
C THR A 134 -6.76 -10.67 0.49
N VAL A 135 -5.74 -11.51 0.33
CA VAL A 135 -5.23 -11.89 -0.99
C VAL A 135 -6.35 -12.53 -1.85
N SER A 136 -7.29 -13.26 -1.23
CA SER A 136 -8.44 -13.83 -1.92
C SER A 136 -9.34 -12.75 -2.50
N GLU A 137 -9.68 -11.72 -1.71
CA GLU A 137 -10.52 -10.61 -2.17
C GLU A 137 -9.88 -9.84 -3.33
N LEU A 138 -8.56 -9.60 -3.28
CA LEU A 138 -7.82 -8.99 -4.41
C LEU A 138 -7.93 -9.86 -5.68
N SER A 139 -7.77 -11.17 -5.52
CA SER A 139 -7.87 -12.16 -6.61
C SER A 139 -9.28 -12.22 -7.21
N GLU A 140 -10.31 -12.22 -6.37
CA GLU A 140 -11.72 -12.25 -6.77
C GLU A 140 -12.11 -10.99 -7.55
N VAL A 141 -11.71 -9.81 -7.06
CA VAL A 141 -11.91 -8.54 -7.79
C VAL A 141 -11.22 -8.59 -9.15
N LEU A 142 -9.96 -9.04 -9.21
CA LEU A 142 -9.20 -9.16 -10.46
C LEU A 142 -9.89 -10.12 -11.46
N ALA A 143 -10.40 -11.26 -10.98
CA ALA A 143 -11.12 -12.23 -11.80
C ALA A 143 -12.42 -11.64 -12.38
N ARG A 144 -13.13 -10.80 -11.63
CA ARG A 144 -14.36 -10.13 -12.06
C ARG A 144 -14.11 -8.92 -12.97
N CYS A 145 -12.91 -8.37 -12.98
CA CYS A 145 -12.52 -7.23 -13.80
C CYS A 145 -11.76 -7.61 -15.08
N ARG A 146 -11.82 -8.89 -15.51
CA ARG A 146 -11.22 -9.38 -16.77
C ARG A 146 -11.59 -8.48 -17.97
N GLY A 147 -10.61 -8.24 -18.84
CA GLY A 147 -10.75 -7.41 -20.04
C GLY A 147 -10.71 -5.91 -19.81
N ARG A 148 -10.59 -5.44 -18.56
CA ARG A 148 -10.44 -4.00 -18.25
C ARG A 148 -8.98 -3.55 -18.32
N PRO A 149 -8.73 -2.24 -18.52
CA PRO A 149 -7.40 -1.66 -18.33
C PRO A 149 -6.84 -2.01 -16.95
N GLY A 150 -5.52 -2.21 -16.86
CA GLY A 150 -4.85 -2.57 -15.60
C GLY A 150 -4.79 -4.06 -15.27
N VAL A 151 -5.59 -4.93 -15.92
CA VAL A 151 -5.61 -6.39 -15.61
C VAL A 151 -4.22 -7.05 -15.68
N ARG A 152 -3.41 -6.70 -16.68
CA ARG A 152 -2.06 -7.26 -16.81
C ARG A 152 -1.16 -6.83 -15.65
N LEU A 153 -1.22 -5.56 -15.26
CA LEU A 153 -0.43 -4.99 -14.18
C LEU A 153 -0.87 -5.53 -12.82
N ALA A 154 -2.19 -5.56 -12.56
CA ALA A 154 -2.76 -6.13 -11.35
C ALA A 154 -2.44 -7.62 -11.18
N ARG A 155 -2.44 -8.40 -12.28
CA ARG A 155 -2.04 -9.81 -12.21
C ARG A 155 -0.56 -9.98 -11.86
N ALA A 156 0.31 -9.17 -12.45
CA ALA A 156 1.73 -9.20 -12.12
C ALA A 156 1.96 -8.79 -10.66
N ALA A 157 1.31 -7.72 -10.21
CA ALA A 157 1.40 -7.26 -8.84
C ALA A 157 0.89 -8.31 -7.83
N LEU A 158 -0.29 -8.90 -8.06
CA LEU A 158 -0.88 -9.90 -7.17
C LEU A 158 0.03 -11.10 -6.92
N ALA A 159 0.82 -11.53 -7.92
CA ALA A 159 1.77 -12.62 -7.77
C ALA A 159 2.93 -12.29 -6.79
N GLU A 160 3.24 -11.01 -6.64
CA GLU A 160 4.32 -10.51 -5.78
C GLU A 160 3.82 -9.92 -4.46
N VAL A 161 2.50 -9.79 -4.25
CA VAL A 161 1.91 -9.38 -2.97
C VAL A 161 2.23 -10.41 -1.88
N ARG A 162 2.56 -9.91 -0.69
CA ARG A 162 2.87 -10.69 0.52
C ARG A 162 2.18 -10.07 1.73
N VAL A 163 1.74 -10.94 2.63
CA VAL A 163 1.32 -10.54 3.97
C VAL A 163 2.56 -10.23 4.80
N GLY A 164 2.63 -9.02 5.37
CA GLY A 164 3.60 -8.66 6.40
C GLY A 164 4.49 -7.45 6.11
N ALA A 165 4.58 -6.94 4.88
CA ALA A 165 5.31 -5.70 4.66
C ALA A 165 4.49 -4.52 5.23
N ASP A 166 5.01 -3.82 6.23
CA ASP A 166 4.28 -2.78 6.96
C ASP A 166 4.37 -1.40 6.32
N SER A 167 5.29 -1.24 5.38
CA SER A 167 5.50 0.03 4.68
C SER A 167 5.97 -0.19 3.23
N PRO A 168 5.73 0.77 2.32
CA PRO A 168 6.23 0.67 0.95
C PRO A 168 7.74 0.45 0.83
N PRO A 169 8.62 1.10 1.63
CA PRO A 169 10.04 0.81 1.59
C PRO A 169 10.40 -0.64 1.90
N GLU A 170 9.67 -1.31 2.81
CA GLU A 170 9.86 -2.74 3.10
C GLU A 170 9.52 -3.60 1.89
N THR A 171 8.38 -3.33 1.23
CA THR A 171 8.02 -3.97 -0.04
C THR A 171 9.11 -3.76 -1.08
N PHE A 172 9.56 -2.52 -1.29
CA PHE A 172 10.57 -2.22 -2.30
C PHE A 172 11.93 -2.88 -2.00
N LEU A 173 12.31 -2.97 -0.72
CA LEU A 173 13.52 -3.67 -0.30
C LEU A 173 13.41 -5.18 -0.61
N ARG A 174 12.28 -5.81 -0.26
CA ARG A 174 12.00 -7.22 -0.60
C ARG A 174 12.12 -7.45 -2.11
N LEU A 175 11.47 -6.59 -2.91
CA LEU A 175 11.50 -6.65 -4.36
C LEU A 175 12.91 -6.48 -4.93
N ALA A 176 13.70 -5.54 -4.40
CA ALA A 176 15.08 -5.34 -4.83
C ALA A 176 15.97 -6.57 -4.55
N LEU A 177 15.79 -7.23 -3.40
CA LEU A 177 16.54 -8.43 -3.04
C LEU A 177 16.22 -9.61 -3.97
N ILE A 178 14.94 -9.91 -4.21
CA ILE A 178 14.53 -11.03 -5.07
C ILE A 178 14.94 -10.80 -6.53
N ARG A 179 14.80 -9.56 -7.03
CA ARG A 179 15.19 -9.21 -8.41
C ARG A 179 16.70 -9.25 -8.61
N ALA A 180 17.49 -9.14 -7.54
CA ALA A 180 18.92 -9.34 -7.55
C ALA A 180 19.35 -10.82 -7.42
N GLY A 181 18.40 -11.76 -7.49
CA GLY A 181 18.64 -13.20 -7.42
C GLY A 181 18.94 -13.73 -6.02
N LEU A 182 18.62 -12.97 -4.97
CA LEU A 182 18.73 -13.43 -3.59
C LEU A 182 17.45 -14.19 -3.20
N PRO A 183 17.51 -15.11 -2.22
CA PRO A 183 16.31 -15.72 -1.67
C PRO A 183 15.36 -14.65 -1.14
N GLU A 184 14.04 -14.88 -1.25
CA GLU A 184 13.05 -13.97 -0.68
C GLU A 184 13.24 -13.91 0.84
N PRO A 185 13.44 -12.70 1.42
CA PRO A 185 13.54 -12.55 2.85
C PRO A 185 12.19 -12.80 3.50
N GLU A 186 12.21 -13.30 4.74
CA GLU A 186 11.02 -13.41 5.56
C GLU A 186 10.62 -12.03 6.07
N LEU A 187 9.32 -11.74 6.12
CA LEU A 187 8.77 -10.47 6.62
C LEU A 187 8.40 -10.59 8.10
N GLN A 188 8.54 -9.49 8.84
CA GLN A 188 8.14 -9.39 10.25
C GLN A 188 8.68 -10.53 11.09
N VAL A 189 10.01 -10.66 11.07
CA VAL A 189 10.72 -11.77 11.70
C VAL A 189 10.93 -11.50 13.19
N ALA A 190 10.29 -12.29 14.04
CA ALA A 190 10.70 -12.37 15.45
C ALA A 190 12.11 -12.93 15.53
N VAL A 191 13.01 -12.19 16.19
CA VAL A 191 14.42 -12.58 16.40
C VAL A 191 14.51 -13.91 17.16
N ASP A 192 13.61 -14.11 18.11
CA ASP A 192 13.46 -15.33 18.90
C ASP A 192 11.98 -15.74 18.95
N PRO A 193 11.54 -16.71 18.12
CA PRO A 193 10.13 -17.12 18.08
C PRO A 193 9.61 -17.76 19.37
N ALA A 194 10.50 -18.21 20.26
CA ALA A 194 10.11 -18.81 21.54
C ALA A 194 9.85 -17.74 22.62
N ASP A 195 10.28 -16.50 22.40
CA ASP A 195 10.09 -15.37 23.32
C ASP A 195 8.93 -14.48 22.83
N PRO A 196 7.77 -14.44 23.54
CA PRO A 196 6.65 -13.56 23.20
C PRO A 196 6.99 -12.06 23.22
N ALA A 197 8.06 -11.68 23.94
CA ALA A 197 8.56 -10.31 24.00
C ALA A 197 9.66 -10.03 22.97
N SER A 198 10.01 -11.01 22.11
CA SER A 198 11.03 -10.82 21.07
C SER A 198 10.64 -9.64 20.19
N PRO A 199 11.54 -8.68 19.98
CA PRO A 199 11.32 -7.65 18.97
C PRO A 199 11.24 -8.30 17.58
N VAL A 200 10.52 -7.62 16.71
CA VAL A 200 10.32 -8.00 15.31
C VAL A 200 11.18 -7.10 14.43
N VAL A 201 11.85 -7.70 13.45
CA VAL A 201 12.58 -6.99 12.41
C VAL A 201 11.80 -7.04 11.10
N ASP A 202 11.89 -5.98 10.31
CA ASP A 202 11.01 -5.76 9.17
C ASP A 202 11.16 -6.87 8.12
N LEU A 203 12.41 -7.16 7.73
CA LEU A 203 12.77 -8.28 6.86
C LEU A 203 13.95 -9.05 7.47
N GLY A 204 14.07 -10.35 7.19
CA GLY A 204 15.21 -11.12 7.68
C GLY A 204 15.47 -12.47 7.02
N TYR A 205 16.68 -12.98 7.28
CA TYR A 205 17.10 -14.33 6.93
C TYR A 205 17.50 -15.07 8.21
N ARG A 206 16.60 -15.89 8.76
CA ARG A 206 16.83 -16.60 10.03
C ARG A 206 18.08 -17.47 10.00
N GLY A 207 18.27 -18.23 8.91
CA GLY A 207 19.43 -19.10 8.74
C GLY A 207 20.78 -18.36 8.78
N ALA A 208 20.80 -17.09 8.37
CA ALA A 208 21.99 -16.24 8.40
C ALA A 208 22.03 -15.25 9.57
N ARG A 209 21.02 -15.31 10.47
CA ARG A 209 20.77 -14.35 11.55
C ARG A 209 20.97 -12.92 11.05
N LEU A 210 20.29 -12.58 9.96
CA LEU A 210 20.41 -11.28 9.31
C LEU A 210 19.08 -10.54 9.40
N ALA A 211 19.09 -9.42 10.09
CA ALA A 211 17.96 -8.49 10.19
C ALA A 211 18.16 -7.32 9.24
N LEU A 212 17.09 -6.93 8.55
CA LEU A 212 17.03 -5.75 7.71
C LEU A 212 15.95 -4.84 8.30
N GLN A 213 16.32 -3.61 8.61
CA GLN A 213 15.41 -2.62 9.16
C GLN A 213 15.41 -1.38 8.28
N TYR A 214 14.24 -0.86 7.92
CA TYR A 214 14.12 0.40 7.25
C TYR A 214 14.12 1.56 8.26
N ASP A 215 14.99 2.53 8.02
CA ASP A 215 15.13 3.75 8.80
C ASP A 215 14.47 4.90 8.04
N GLY A 216 13.23 5.22 8.43
CA GLY A 216 12.49 6.34 7.84
C GLY A 216 13.16 7.68 8.13
N ALA A 217 13.26 8.54 7.12
CA ALA A 217 13.75 9.90 7.27
C ALA A 217 12.76 10.75 8.07
N GLY A 218 12.97 10.91 9.38
CA GLY A 218 12.11 11.75 10.22
C GLY A 218 12.62 11.93 11.65
N HIS A 219 12.06 12.92 12.35
CA HIS A 219 12.27 13.11 13.78
C HIS A 219 11.64 11.96 14.56
N ARG A 220 12.45 10.95 14.89
CA ARG A 220 12.05 9.86 15.79
C ARG A 220 11.74 10.41 17.17
N THR A 221 10.62 9.99 17.75
CA THR A 221 10.33 10.28 19.15
C THR A 221 11.33 9.56 20.06
N ALA A 222 11.54 10.06 21.27
CA ALA A 222 12.40 9.40 22.27
C ALA A 222 11.94 7.95 22.54
N GLN A 223 10.64 7.69 22.49
CA GLN A 223 10.08 6.34 22.65
C GLN A 223 10.45 5.41 21.48
N GLN A 224 10.40 5.90 20.24
CA GLN A 224 10.83 5.12 19.07
C GLN A 224 12.33 4.79 19.14
N GLN A 225 13.16 5.77 19.51
CA GLN A 225 14.61 5.58 19.66
C GLN A 225 14.92 4.52 20.74
N ALA A 226 14.23 4.57 21.89
CA ALA A 226 14.40 3.58 22.95
C ALA A 226 13.96 2.17 22.51
N ARG A 227 12.88 2.04 21.73
CA ARG A 227 12.44 0.76 21.17
C ARG A 227 13.45 0.21 20.17
N ASP A 228 13.96 1.06 19.27
CA ASP A 228 14.99 0.68 18.29
C ASP A 228 16.28 0.23 18.97
N ALA A 229 16.73 0.95 20.01
CA ALA A 229 17.91 0.56 20.79
C ALA A 229 17.75 -0.78 21.50
N ARG A 230 16.57 -1.04 22.10
CA ARG A 230 16.26 -2.34 22.72
C ARG A 230 16.26 -3.47 21.69
N ARG A 231 15.66 -3.23 20.51
CA ARG A 231 15.64 -4.19 19.42
C ARG A 231 17.05 -4.52 18.92
N ASP A 232 17.90 -3.52 18.75
CA ASP A 232 19.28 -3.72 18.30
C ASP A 232 20.11 -4.49 19.34
N ALA A 233 19.97 -4.16 20.63
CA ALA A 233 20.63 -4.90 21.71
C ALA A 233 20.19 -6.38 21.73
N TYR A 234 18.89 -6.63 21.60
CA TYR A 234 18.33 -7.99 21.55
C TYR A 234 18.83 -8.78 20.34
N CYS A 235 18.92 -8.14 19.16
CA CYS A 235 19.52 -8.75 17.97
C CYS A 235 20.97 -9.12 18.24
N LEU A 236 21.76 -8.19 18.79
CA LEU A 236 23.18 -8.38 19.06
C LEU A 236 23.43 -9.54 20.04
N GLU A 237 22.67 -9.60 21.13
CA GLU A 237 22.75 -10.68 22.14
C GLU A 237 22.49 -12.08 21.54
N ARG A 238 21.73 -12.16 20.45
CA ARG A 238 21.41 -13.41 19.73
C ARG A 238 22.24 -13.60 18.46
N GLU A 239 23.31 -12.82 18.32
CA GLU A 239 24.26 -12.86 17.20
C GLU A 239 23.61 -12.54 15.84
N TRP A 240 22.51 -11.79 15.86
CA TRP A 240 21.93 -11.24 14.65
C TRP A 240 22.73 -10.02 14.17
N THR A 241 23.04 -10.01 12.89
CA THR A 241 23.57 -8.82 12.22
C THR A 241 22.41 -7.97 11.73
N THR A 242 22.34 -6.72 12.16
CA THR A 242 21.34 -5.75 11.68
C THR A 242 21.92 -4.88 10.59
N LEU A 243 21.26 -4.82 9.43
CA LEU A 243 21.52 -3.84 8.39
C LEU A 243 20.39 -2.81 8.36
N ARG A 244 20.74 -1.54 8.58
CA ARG A 244 19.83 -0.41 8.43
C ARG A 244 19.82 0.06 6.99
N CYS A 245 18.62 0.18 6.44
CA CYS A 245 18.33 0.66 5.09
C CYS A 245 17.74 2.06 5.21
N THR A 246 18.30 3.04 4.53
CA THR A 246 17.83 4.43 4.61
C THR A 246 17.07 4.83 3.35
N TRP A 247 16.50 6.03 3.36
CA TRP A 247 15.92 6.65 2.16
C TRP A 247 16.96 6.81 1.03
N GLU A 248 18.25 6.99 1.36
CA GLU A 248 19.33 7.08 0.36
C GLU A 248 19.55 5.74 -0.33
N ASP A 249 19.51 4.64 0.45
CA ASP A 249 19.56 3.30 -0.12
C ASP A 249 18.38 3.06 -1.07
N GLN A 250 17.17 3.44 -0.65
CA GLN A 250 15.98 3.32 -1.49
C GLN A 250 16.12 4.12 -2.80
N ARG A 251 16.60 5.37 -2.72
CA ARG A 251 16.82 6.22 -3.90
C ARG A 251 17.88 5.62 -4.84
N ALA A 252 18.84 4.88 -4.30
CA ALA A 252 19.86 4.14 -5.06
C ALA A 252 19.43 2.71 -5.46
N GLY A 253 18.14 2.36 -5.34
CA GLY A 253 17.62 1.03 -5.70
C GLY A 253 18.14 -0.10 -4.81
N PHE A 254 18.51 0.22 -3.56
CA PHE A 254 19.04 -0.71 -2.55
C PHE A 254 20.33 -1.45 -2.94
N GLY A 255 21.08 -0.98 -3.94
CA GLY A 255 22.28 -1.69 -4.43
C GLY A 255 23.32 -1.99 -3.34
N ARG A 256 23.53 -1.05 -2.40
CA ARG A 256 24.41 -1.26 -1.23
C ARG A 256 23.92 -2.42 -0.36
N ILE A 257 22.63 -2.41 -0.02
CA ILE A 257 21.99 -3.42 0.84
C ILE A 257 22.03 -4.79 0.18
N VAL A 258 21.67 -4.87 -1.10
CA VAL A 258 21.75 -6.10 -1.90
C VAL A 258 23.18 -6.68 -1.86
N GLY A 259 24.21 -5.86 -2.03
CA GLY A 259 25.60 -6.30 -1.97
C GLY A 259 26.01 -6.82 -0.57
N LEU A 260 25.54 -6.16 0.49
CA LEU A 260 25.79 -6.59 1.88
C LEU A 260 25.10 -7.92 2.20
N VAL A 261 23.83 -8.07 1.83
CA VAL A 261 23.06 -9.30 2.01
C VAL A 261 23.74 -10.45 1.26
N ARG A 262 24.10 -10.25 -0.01
CA ARG A 262 24.77 -11.29 -0.82
C ARG A 262 26.04 -11.82 -0.15
N ARG A 263 26.91 -10.91 0.32
CA ARG A 263 28.14 -11.29 1.04
C ARG A 263 27.86 -12.04 2.34
N ARG A 264 26.81 -11.65 3.07
CA ARG A 264 26.45 -12.30 4.33
C ARG A 264 25.92 -13.71 4.08
N LEU A 265 24.98 -13.88 3.15
CA LEU A 265 24.40 -15.18 2.82
C LEU A 265 25.45 -16.16 2.27
N ALA A 266 26.46 -15.69 1.54
CA ALA A 266 27.54 -16.52 1.03
C ALA A 266 28.47 -17.09 2.12
N ARG A 267 28.53 -16.48 3.32
CA ARG A 267 29.37 -16.94 4.44
C ARG A 267 28.67 -17.97 5.33
N THR A 268 27.37 -18.18 5.15
CA THR A 268 26.52 -19.08 5.94
C THR A 268 26.24 -20.39 5.21
N ARG A 269 26.59 -20.47 3.92
CA ARG A 269 26.59 -21.73 3.16
C ARG A 269 27.91 -22.46 3.38
#